data_AF-A0A257WF65-F1
#
_entry.id   AF-A0A257WF65-F1
#
_cell.length_a   1.000
_cell.length_b   1.000
_cell.length_c   1.000
_cell.angle_alpha   90.00
_cell.angle_beta   90.00
_cell.angle_gamma   90.00
#
_symmetry.space_group_name_H-M   'P 1'
#
loop_
_entity.id
_entity.type
_entity.pdbx_description
1 polymer ?
#
loop_
_entity_poly.entity_id
_entity_poly.type
_entity_poly.pdbx_seq_one_letter_code
_entity_poly.pdbx_strand_id
1 'polypeptide(L)'
;MFRACATGLILLACHAWLGAAEPDLQLTLPTAAYAVVGAEMGVYFDNVVLSESSGDFRFDVECAVGKVETQRWTVTPAPGDIGDHPWRLRVFSGEKLLAEQSLVLHVVPATAGSGQTLRLLIVGDSLTHASVTANDLAQRLSQPDQPQTTFLGTHHPPGA
;
A
#
# COMPACT_ATOMS: atom_id res chain seq x y z
N MET A 1 -61.95 -11.95 51.78
CA MET A 1 -62.73 -12.78 50.85
C MET A 1 -62.12 -12.61 49.46
N PHE A 2 -61.36 -13.62 49.02
CA PHE A 2 -60.95 -14.04 47.66
C PHE A 2 -60.64 -13.08 46.48
N ARG A 3 -59.55 -13.47 45.78
CA ARG A 3 -59.11 -13.28 44.36
C ARG A 3 -58.31 -12.00 44.03
N ALA A 4 -57.04 -12.02 43.59
CA ALA A 4 -56.26 -12.79 42.58
C ALA A 4 -56.31 -12.20 41.15
N CYS A 5 -55.13 -12.22 40.49
CA CYS A 5 -54.84 -11.94 39.06
C CYS A 5 -54.85 -10.45 38.65
N ALA A 6 -53.96 -9.92 37.81
CA ALA A 6 -53.04 -10.53 36.85
C ALA A 6 -51.79 -9.67 36.63
N THR A 7 -50.69 -10.40 36.46
CA THR A 7 -49.39 -10.06 35.91
C THR A 7 -49.48 -9.22 34.63
N GLY A 8 -48.90 -8.01 34.63
CA GLY A 8 -48.64 -7.22 33.43
C GLY A 8 -47.14 -7.15 33.18
N LEU A 9 -46.62 -8.12 32.43
CA LEU A 9 -45.20 -8.24 32.04
C LEU A 9 -44.84 -7.11 31.08
N ILE A 10 -43.96 -6.20 31.50
CA ILE A 10 -43.35 -5.19 30.64
C ILE A 10 -42.43 -5.91 29.65
N LEU A 11 -42.86 -6.01 28.39
CA LEU A 11 -42.00 -6.42 27.27
C LEU A 11 -41.07 -5.27 26.91
N LEU A 12 -39.92 -5.19 27.59
CA LEU A 12 -38.74 -4.52 27.06
C LEU A 12 -38.20 -5.41 25.93
N ALA A 13 -38.58 -5.12 24.69
CA ALA A 13 -37.92 -5.68 23.53
C ALA A 13 -36.51 -5.08 23.45
N CYS A 14 -35.58 -5.75 24.13
CA CYS A 14 -34.15 -5.59 23.96
C CYS A 14 -33.88 -5.68 22.46
N HIS A 15 -33.56 -4.54 21.84
CA HIS A 15 -32.97 -4.54 20.52
C HIS A 15 -31.58 -5.13 20.73
N ALA A 16 -31.48 -6.46 20.59
CA ALA A 16 -30.21 -7.11 20.40
C ALA A 16 -29.62 -6.49 19.13
N TRP A 17 -28.76 -5.49 19.32
CA TRP A 17 -27.75 -5.18 18.34
C TRP A 17 -27.04 -6.51 18.06
N LEU A 18 -27.27 -7.08 16.88
CA LEU A 18 -26.30 -7.99 16.31
C LEU A 18 -24.99 -7.20 16.31
N GLY A 19 -24.07 -7.56 17.20
CA GLY A 19 -22.70 -7.12 17.06
C GLY A 19 -22.26 -7.55 15.67
N ALA A 20 -22.04 -6.58 14.77
CA ALA A 20 -21.34 -6.86 13.54
C ALA A 20 -20.03 -7.53 13.94
N ALA A 21 -19.76 -8.72 13.39
CA ALA A 21 -18.47 -9.36 13.56
C ALA A 21 -17.40 -8.32 13.23
N GLU A 22 -16.42 -8.16 14.12
CA GLU A 22 -15.35 -7.20 13.85
C GLU A 22 -14.73 -7.58 12.50
N PRO A 23 -14.61 -6.63 11.55
CA PRO A 23 -13.99 -6.94 10.28
C PRO A 23 -12.57 -7.39 10.60
N ASP A 24 -12.28 -8.66 10.31
CA ASP A 24 -10.92 -9.17 10.33
C ASP A 24 -10.16 -8.39 9.24
N LEU A 25 -9.22 -7.56 9.69
CA LEU A 25 -8.46 -6.67 8.83
C LEU A 25 -6.98 -6.81 9.18
N GLN A 26 -6.23 -7.27 8.19
CA GLN A 26 -4.78 -7.36 8.26
C GLN A 26 -4.15 -6.34 7.31
N LEU A 27 -3.20 -5.57 7.85
CA LEU A 27 -2.32 -4.73 7.04
C LEU A 27 -1.09 -5.52 6.57
N THR A 28 -0.75 -5.37 5.30
CA THR A 28 0.38 -6.04 4.64
C THR A 28 1.43 -5.03 4.16
N LEU A 29 1.70 -3.97 4.93
CA LEU A 29 2.75 -3.02 4.58
C LEU A 29 4.15 -3.59 4.87
N PRO A 30 5.13 -3.34 3.99
CA PRO A 30 6.53 -3.58 4.32
C PRO A 30 7.00 -2.61 5.41
N THR A 31 8.13 -2.91 6.05
CA THR A 31 8.76 -2.00 7.03
C THR A 31 9.49 -0.83 6.38
N ALA A 32 9.77 -0.90 5.07
CA ALA A 32 10.43 0.13 4.31
C ALA A 32 9.88 0.22 2.87
N ALA A 33 9.91 1.41 2.31
CA ALA A 33 9.59 1.68 0.90
C ALA A 33 10.61 2.66 0.32
N TYR A 34 10.76 2.65 -1.01
CA TYR A 34 11.71 3.51 -1.72
C TYR A 34 10.97 4.35 -2.78
N ALA A 35 11.24 5.65 -2.79
CA ALA A 35 10.79 6.57 -3.82
C ALA A 35 12.01 7.27 -4.44
N VAL A 36 11.96 7.49 -5.76
CA VAL A 36 13.06 8.10 -6.50
C VAL A 36 12.65 9.51 -6.90
N VAL A 37 13.54 10.49 -6.70
CA VAL A 37 13.30 11.88 -7.12
C VAL A 37 12.86 11.93 -8.59
N GLY A 38 11.75 12.62 -8.87
CA GLY A 38 11.18 12.79 -10.21
C GLY A 38 10.35 11.62 -10.73
N ALA A 39 10.27 10.49 -10.01
CA ALA A 39 9.41 9.37 -10.35
C ALA A 39 8.18 9.30 -9.42
N GLU A 40 6.98 9.19 -9.99
CA GLU A 40 5.78 8.95 -9.19
C GLU A 40 5.86 7.56 -8.53
N MET A 41 5.54 7.51 -7.24
CA MET A 41 5.41 6.30 -6.43
C MET A 41 4.12 6.39 -5.63
N GLY A 42 3.41 5.27 -5.48
CA GLY A 42 2.15 5.23 -4.75
C GLY A 42 1.91 3.94 -4.00
N VAL A 43 1.16 4.04 -2.91
CA VAL A 43 0.67 2.93 -2.10
C VAL A 43 -0.84 2.88 -2.25
N TYR A 44 -1.34 1.85 -2.93
CA TYR A 44 -2.77 1.64 -3.17
C TYR A 44 -3.37 0.88 -1.99
N PHE A 45 -4.48 1.39 -1.45
CA PHE A 45 -5.06 0.86 -0.21
C PHE A 45 -5.56 -0.59 -0.38
N ASP A 46 -6.11 -0.92 -1.53
CA ASP A 46 -6.55 -2.28 -1.87
C ASP A 46 -5.41 -3.30 -1.91
N ASN A 47 -4.16 -2.86 -2.08
CA ASN A 47 -2.99 -3.75 -2.13
C ASN A 47 -2.38 -4.01 -0.76
N VAL A 48 -2.76 -3.24 0.27
CA VAL A 48 -2.16 -3.29 1.60
C VAL A 48 -3.14 -3.69 2.70
N VAL A 49 -4.38 -4.00 2.31
CA VAL A 49 -5.45 -4.47 3.20
C VAL A 49 -5.90 -5.85 2.75
N LEU A 50 -5.88 -6.80 3.67
CA LEU A 50 -6.58 -8.07 3.53
C LEU A 50 -7.77 -8.05 4.48
N SER A 51 -8.97 -8.20 3.94
CA SER A 51 -10.19 -8.35 4.74
C SER A 51 -11.17 -9.29 4.02
N GLU A 52 -11.85 -10.13 4.79
CA GLU A 52 -12.88 -11.05 4.26
C GLU A 52 -14.18 -10.33 3.88
N SER A 53 -14.43 -9.16 4.49
CA SER A 53 -15.61 -8.35 4.25
C SER A 53 -15.26 -7.08 3.47
N SER A 54 -16.07 -6.75 2.46
CA SER A 54 -16.06 -5.41 1.89
C SER A 54 -16.57 -4.40 2.93
N GLY A 55 -15.66 -3.68 3.57
CA GLY A 55 -15.97 -2.61 4.50
C GLY A 55 -15.80 -1.23 3.87
N ASP A 56 -16.62 -0.27 4.30
CA ASP A 56 -16.40 1.16 4.01
C ASP A 56 -15.23 1.67 4.86
N PHE A 57 -14.02 1.25 4.51
CA PHE A 57 -12.80 1.63 5.22
C PHE A 57 -12.43 3.08 4.91
N ARG A 58 -12.10 3.83 5.97
CA ARG A 58 -11.49 5.14 5.84
C ARG A 58 -10.00 5.02 6.11
N PHE A 59 -9.21 5.49 5.16
CA PHE A 59 -7.75 5.51 5.23
C PHE A 59 -7.26 6.88 5.63
N ASP A 60 -6.25 6.89 6.50
CA ASP A 60 -5.54 8.08 6.89
C ASP A 60 -4.05 7.80 6.85
N VAL A 61 -3.30 8.69 6.18
CA VAL A 61 -1.87 8.55 5.98
C VAL A 61 -1.17 9.77 6.53
N GLU A 62 -0.22 9.52 7.42
CA GLU A 62 0.67 10.54 7.96
C GLU A 62 2.05 10.38 7.32
N CYS A 63 2.45 11.39 6.54
CA CYS A 63 3.79 11.52 5.97
C CYS A 63 4.07 12.99 5.65
N ALA A 64 5.33 13.42 5.78
CA ALA A 64 5.73 14.79 5.46
C ALA A 64 5.69 15.11 3.96
N VAL A 65 5.76 14.08 3.11
CA VAL A 65 5.76 14.19 1.65
C VAL A 65 4.59 13.42 1.04
N GLY A 66 4.22 13.80 -0.18
CA GLY A 66 3.10 13.18 -0.91
C GLY A 66 1.73 13.70 -0.49
N LYS A 67 0.70 13.04 -0.96
CA LYS A 67 -0.71 13.39 -0.72
C LYS A 67 -1.59 12.15 -0.73
N VAL A 68 -2.70 12.22 0.00
CA VAL A 68 -3.74 11.20 0.00
C VAL A 68 -4.75 11.52 -1.10
N GLU A 69 -5.04 10.53 -1.92
CA GLU A 69 -6.12 10.48 -2.90
C GLU A 69 -7.12 9.39 -2.47
N THR A 70 -8.27 9.32 -3.12
CA THR A 70 -9.36 8.39 -2.72
C THR A 70 -8.92 6.93 -2.60
N GLN A 71 -8.04 6.46 -3.49
CA GLN A 71 -7.65 5.04 -3.59
C GLN A 71 -6.20 4.77 -3.17
N ARG A 72 -5.41 5.82 -2.94
CA ARG A 72 -3.96 5.70 -2.72
C ARG A 72 -3.38 6.89 -1.98
N TRP A 73 -2.23 6.68 -1.38
CA TRP A 73 -1.28 7.76 -1.15
C TRP A 73 -0.27 7.79 -2.31
N THR A 74 0.13 8.98 -2.76
CA THR A 74 1.06 9.15 -3.89
C THR A 74 2.05 10.29 -3.65
N VAL A 75 3.26 10.14 -4.20
CA VAL A 75 4.33 11.14 -4.16
C VAL A 75 5.12 11.13 -5.46
N THR A 76 5.53 12.31 -5.91
CA THR A 76 6.60 12.49 -6.91
C THR A 76 7.67 13.36 -6.25
N PRO A 77 8.70 12.75 -5.63
CA PRO A 77 9.62 13.49 -4.77
C PRO A 77 10.46 14.51 -5.54
N ALA A 78 10.72 15.65 -4.92
CA ALA A 78 11.66 16.66 -5.40
C ALA A 78 13.05 16.44 -4.76
N PRO A 79 14.12 17.08 -5.29
CA PRO A 79 15.46 16.95 -4.69
C PRO A 79 15.54 17.35 -3.21
N GLY A 80 14.70 18.29 -2.76
CA GLY A 80 14.63 18.70 -1.35
C GLY A 80 14.03 17.64 -0.42
N ASP A 81 13.37 16.62 -0.96
CA ASP A 81 12.75 15.55 -0.21
C ASP A 81 13.71 14.38 0.06
N ILE A 82 14.96 14.41 -0.44
CA ILE A 82 15.91 13.31 -0.24
C ILE A 82 16.15 13.05 1.26
N GLY A 83 16.01 11.79 1.66
CA GLY A 83 16.17 11.35 3.04
C GLY A 83 15.11 10.36 3.48
N ASP A 84 15.06 10.11 4.79
CA ASP A 84 14.14 9.18 5.41
C ASP A 84 12.91 9.90 5.95
N HIS A 85 11.72 9.43 5.58
CA HIS A 85 10.45 9.98 6.02
C HIS A 85 9.66 8.92 6.79
N PRO A 86 9.29 9.16 8.06
CA PRO A 86 8.30 8.35 8.73
C PRO A 86 6.99 8.37 7.95
N TRP A 87 6.41 7.20 7.73
CA TRP A 87 5.14 7.04 7.05
C TRP A 87 4.26 6.11 7.87
N ARG A 88 3.00 6.49 8.11
CA ARG A 88 2.04 5.71 8.91
C ARG A 88 0.70 5.63 8.22
N LEU A 89 0.13 4.43 8.13
CA LEU A 89 -1.24 4.17 7.70
C LEU A 89 -2.10 3.83 8.90
N ARG A 90 -3.26 4.47 8.99
CA ARG A 90 -4.35 4.12 9.90
C ARG A 90 -5.59 3.77 9.11
N VAL A 91 -6.23 2.67 9.47
CA VAL A 91 -7.48 2.20 8.86
C VAL A 91 -8.60 2.24 9.87
N PHE A 92 -9.71 2.85 9.48
CA PHE A 92 -10.87 3.03 10.34
C PHE A 92 -12.13 2.42 9.73
N SER A 93 -13.04 1.98 10.59
CA SER A 93 -14.45 1.75 10.25
C SER A 93 -15.31 2.73 11.07
N GLY A 94 -15.88 3.72 10.39
CA GLY A 94 -16.41 4.91 11.04
C GLY A 94 -15.34 5.65 11.85
N GLU A 95 -15.56 5.76 13.16
CA GLU A 95 -14.63 6.38 14.11
C GLU A 95 -13.67 5.37 14.77
N LYS A 96 -13.94 4.07 14.62
CA LYS A 96 -13.12 3.02 15.24
C LYS A 96 -11.85 2.78 14.44
N LEU A 97 -10.69 2.90 15.09
CA LEU A 97 -9.41 2.45 14.53
C LEU A 97 -9.40 0.91 14.50
N LEU A 98 -9.18 0.34 13.32
CA LEU A 98 -9.07 -1.11 13.11
C LEU A 98 -7.63 -1.58 13.10
N ALA A 99 -6.76 -0.86 12.38
CA ALA A 99 -5.35 -1.21 12.26
C ALA A 99 -4.48 0.03 12.04
N GLU A 100 -3.23 -0.08 12.46
CA GLU A 100 -2.19 0.90 12.23
C GLU A 100 -0.87 0.20 11.91
N GLN A 101 -0.15 0.67 10.89
CA GLN A 101 1.19 0.19 10.57
C GLN A 101 2.05 1.33 10.05
N SER A 102 3.35 1.24 10.27
CA SER A 102 4.32 2.26 9.85
C SER A 102 5.43 1.65 9.00
N LEU A 103 5.99 2.46 8.12
CA LEU A 103 7.19 2.16 7.35
C LEU A 103 8.12 3.37 7.30
N VAL A 104 9.37 3.15 6.91
CA VAL A 104 10.29 4.23 6.53
C VAL A 104 10.26 4.39 5.02
N LEU A 105 9.91 5.59 4.55
CA LEU A 105 10.01 5.95 3.15
C LEU A 105 11.39 6.55 2.89
N HIS A 106 12.22 5.82 2.15
CA HIS A 106 13.52 6.29 1.69
C HIS A 106 13.34 7.03 0.38
N VAL A 107 13.51 8.35 0.38
CA VAL A 107 13.57 9.15 -0.83
C VAL A 107 15.02 9.24 -1.29
N VAL A 108 15.30 8.65 -2.45
CA VAL A 108 16.65 8.56 -3.01
C VAL A 108 16.82 9.45 -4.25
N PRO A 109 18.04 9.94 -4.52
CA PRO A 109 18.32 10.67 -5.75
C PRO A 109 17.99 9.85 -7.00
N ALA A 110 17.68 10.52 -8.12
CA ALA A 110 17.52 9.84 -9.42
C ALA A 110 18.75 9.04 -9.86
N THR A 111 19.92 9.36 -9.30
CA THR A 111 21.23 8.78 -9.61
C THR A 111 21.68 7.73 -8.58
N ALA A 112 20.78 7.19 -7.75
CA ALA A 112 21.09 6.31 -6.61
C ALA A 112 21.78 4.97 -6.93
N GLY A 113 22.11 4.69 -8.19
CA GLY A 113 22.92 3.55 -8.62
C GLY A 113 24.12 3.92 -9.51
N SER A 114 24.43 5.21 -9.66
CA SER A 114 25.51 5.66 -10.54
C SER A 114 26.86 5.03 -10.16
N GLY A 115 27.62 4.61 -11.17
CA GLY A 115 28.92 3.94 -11.01
C GLY A 115 28.85 2.47 -10.56
N GLN A 116 27.65 1.91 -10.34
CA GLN A 116 27.49 0.48 -10.04
C GLN A 116 27.34 -0.34 -11.33
N THR A 117 27.67 -1.63 -11.25
CA THR A 117 27.40 -2.61 -12.30
C THR A 117 26.40 -3.64 -11.77
N LEU A 118 25.28 -3.82 -12.47
CA LEU A 118 24.21 -4.74 -12.12
C LEU A 118 24.02 -5.81 -13.18
N ARG A 119 23.72 -7.03 -12.74
CA ARG A 119 23.27 -8.13 -13.60
C ARG A 119 21.87 -8.54 -13.16
N LEU A 120 20.89 -8.40 -14.05
CA LEU A 120 19.48 -8.57 -13.74
C LEU A 120 18.94 -9.81 -14.47
N LEU A 121 18.67 -10.88 -13.72
CA LEU A 121 18.00 -12.06 -14.25
C LEU A 121 16.49 -11.86 -14.20
N ILE A 122 15.84 -11.84 -15.36
CA ILE A 122 14.38 -11.75 -15.46
C ILE A 122 13.82 -13.15 -15.68
N VAL A 123 13.09 -13.65 -14.67
CA VAL A 123 12.30 -14.88 -14.72
C VAL A 123 10.85 -14.50 -14.52
N GLY A 124 9.95 -15.05 -15.32
CA GLY A 124 8.52 -14.83 -15.10
C GLY A 124 7.65 -15.82 -15.84
N ASP A 125 6.36 -15.50 -15.87
CA ASP A 125 5.27 -16.31 -16.40
C ASP A 125 4.62 -15.64 -17.63
N SER A 126 3.38 -16.05 -17.94
CA SER A 126 2.61 -15.48 -19.05
C SER A 126 2.34 -13.98 -18.93
N LEU A 127 2.31 -13.40 -17.73
CA LEU A 127 2.10 -11.96 -17.52
C LEU A 127 3.37 -11.15 -17.85
N THR A 128 4.54 -11.74 -17.62
CA THR A 128 5.82 -11.14 -18.07
C THR A 128 6.11 -11.35 -19.55
N HIS A 129 5.35 -12.23 -20.23
CA HIS A 129 5.58 -12.58 -21.64
C HIS A 129 5.47 -11.38 -22.58
N ALA A 130 4.63 -10.39 -22.26
CA ALA A 130 4.47 -9.17 -23.04
C ALA A 130 5.64 -8.16 -22.84
N SER A 131 6.61 -8.47 -21.98
CA SER A 131 7.82 -7.66 -21.71
C SER A 131 7.57 -6.21 -21.25
N VAL A 132 6.35 -5.85 -20.84
CA VAL A 132 6.01 -4.47 -20.44
C VAL A 132 6.89 -3.98 -19.29
N THR A 133 6.95 -4.73 -18.19
CA THR A 133 7.76 -4.38 -17.02
C THR A 133 9.26 -4.43 -17.33
N ALA A 134 9.71 -5.40 -18.13
CA ALA A 134 11.11 -5.52 -18.52
C ALA A 134 11.57 -4.32 -19.38
N ASN A 135 10.72 -3.86 -20.29
CA ASN A 135 11.00 -2.72 -21.14
C ASN A 135 10.98 -1.40 -20.36
N ASP A 136 10.03 -1.20 -19.45
CA ASP A 136 10.01 -0.01 -18.57
C ASP A 136 11.27 0.04 -17.69
N LEU A 137 11.67 -1.09 -17.11
CA LEU A 137 12.90 -1.20 -16.32
C LEU A 137 14.14 -0.83 -17.17
N ALA A 138 14.24 -1.35 -18.39
CA ALA A 138 15.35 -1.04 -19.28
C ALA A 138 15.36 0.42 -19.76
N GLN A 139 14.19 1.00 -20.01
CA GLN A 139 14.06 2.41 -20.34
C GLN A 139 14.53 3.31 -19.17
N ARG A 140 14.20 2.93 -17.92
CA ARG A 140 14.65 3.66 -16.73
C ARG A 140 16.15 3.53 -16.51
N LEU A 141 16.69 2.33 -16.68
CA LEU A 141 18.11 2.04 -16.46
C LEU A 141 19.03 2.52 -17.60
N SER A 142 18.47 2.88 -18.76
CA SER A 142 19.22 3.49 -19.87
C SER A 142 19.34 5.01 -19.79
N GLN A 143 18.73 5.65 -18.78
CA GLN A 143 18.91 7.09 -18.53
C GLN A 143 20.36 7.42 -18.12
N PRO A 144 20.80 8.68 -18.27
CA PRO A 144 22.10 9.12 -17.76
C PRO A 144 22.23 8.88 -16.25
N ASP A 145 23.47 8.66 -15.79
CA ASP A 145 23.83 8.47 -14.38
C ASP A 145 23.11 7.30 -13.68
N GLN A 146 22.76 6.28 -14.46
CA GLN A 146 22.23 5.00 -14.00
C GLN A 146 23.34 3.93 -13.89
N PRO A 147 23.09 2.83 -13.14
CA PRO A 147 24.03 1.71 -13.11
C PRO A 147 24.23 1.10 -14.49
N GLN A 148 25.42 0.58 -14.76
CA GLN A 148 25.67 -0.24 -15.94
C GLN A 148 24.95 -1.58 -15.76
N THR A 149 23.99 -1.89 -16.63
CA THR A 149 23.12 -3.05 -16.45
C THR A 149 23.26 -4.06 -17.57
N THR A 150 23.35 -5.34 -17.22
CA THR A 150 23.22 -6.47 -18.15
C THR A 150 21.96 -7.26 -17.80
N PHE A 151 21.05 -7.41 -18.75
CA PHE A 151 19.85 -8.24 -18.61
C PHE A 151 20.17 -9.69 -18.98
N LEU A 152 19.69 -10.63 -18.17
CA LEU A 152 19.87 -12.08 -18.35
C LEU A 152 18.48 -12.74 -18.43
N GLY A 153 18.38 -13.83 -19.19
CA GLY A 153 17.14 -14.61 -19.36
C GLY A 153 16.58 -14.57 -20.78
N THR A 154 15.49 -15.29 -21.01
CA THR A 154 14.85 -15.43 -22.33
C THR A 154 13.84 -14.33 -22.64
N HIS A 155 13.45 -13.55 -21.63
CA HIS A 155 12.53 -12.42 -21.73
C HIS A 155 13.24 -11.12 -21.29
N HIS A 156 14.22 -10.70 -22.09
CA HIS A 156 14.93 -9.43 -21.92
C HIS A 156 14.50 -8.42 -23.01
N PRO A 157 14.69 -7.10 -22.79
CA PRO A 157 14.38 -6.09 -23.79
C PRO A 157 15.16 -6.32 -25.10
N PRO A 158 14.55 -6.13 -26.28
CA PRO A 158 15.24 -6.33 -27.54
C PRO A 158 16.41 -5.34 -27.68
N GLY A 159 17.63 -5.86 -27.88
CA GLY A 159 18.84 -5.07 -28.09
C GLY A 159 19.69 -4.77 -26.85
N ALA A 160 19.42 -5.43 -25.72
CA ALA A 160 20.30 -5.48 -24.56
C ALA A 160 21.47 -6.48 -24.75
#